data_AF-A0A428STX8-F1
#
_entry.id   AF-A0A428STX8-F1
#
_cell.length_a   1.000
_cell.length_b   1.000
_cell.length_c   1.000
_cell.angle_alpha   90.00
_cell.angle_beta   90.00
_cell.angle_gamma   90.00
#
_symmetry.space_group_name_H-M   'P 1'
#
loop_
_entity.id
_entity.type
_entity.pdbx_description
1 polymer ?
#
loop_
_entity_poly.entity_id
_entity_poly.type
_entity_poly.pdbx_seq_one_letter_code
_entity_poly.pdbx_strand_id
1 'polypeptide(L)'
;MTENVQQDKPTVVCVFCGAAAGYNEIHLEAARSLAREFHKNNVHLVYGGGTVGLMGELAKTLVSLSGPEAVHGVIPKALIRVEEGYQDKESDSGSKKAERTVETNGVEFGRVTVVPDMHSRKQLMAKQVFEGGPGSGFIALPGGFGTMEEVMEMTTWNQLGIHQVGVLLLNINGYWNHLIAWVKNAVDEGFLSSQNASILIQTDDTTAALEKLRAYQVSGDRLELTWGDE
;
A
#
# COMPACT_ATOMS: atom_id res chain seq x y z
N MET A 1 -28.56 9.16 -19.62
CA MET A 1 -28.18 7.76 -19.32
C MET A 1 -26.69 7.70 -18.97
N THR A 2 -26.27 8.34 -17.87
CA THR A 2 -24.84 8.53 -17.54
C THR A 2 -24.55 8.39 -16.04
N GLU A 3 -25.35 7.61 -15.31
CA GLU A 3 -25.17 7.43 -13.85
C GLU A 3 -24.71 6.02 -13.42
N ASN A 4 -24.60 5.04 -14.34
CA ASN A 4 -24.30 3.64 -13.96
C ASN A 4 -22.84 3.18 -14.17
N VAL A 5 -21.91 4.03 -14.61
CA VAL A 5 -20.52 3.58 -14.90
C VAL A 5 -19.64 3.54 -13.65
N GLN A 6 -19.97 4.28 -12.58
CA GLN A 6 -19.16 4.36 -11.37
C GLN A 6 -19.35 3.15 -10.42
N GLN A 7 -20.50 2.47 -10.49
CA GLN A 7 -20.86 1.37 -9.57
C GLN A 7 -20.22 0.02 -9.92
N ASP A 8 -19.67 -0.13 -11.12
CA ASP A 8 -19.19 -1.42 -11.65
C ASP A 8 -17.65 -1.57 -11.61
N LYS A 9 -16.93 -0.52 -11.17
CA LYS A 9 -15.47 -0.59 -11.03
C LYS A 9 -15.10 -1.32 -9.73
N PRO A 10 -14.18 -2.32 -9.78
CA PRO A 10 -13.73 -2.99 -8.58
C PRO A 10 -13.00 -2.02 -7.65
N THR A 11 -13.16 -2.24 -6.34
CA THR A 11 -12.38 -1.55 -5.31
C THR A 11 -10.89 -1.89 -5.50
N VAL A 12 -10.02 -0.87 -5.46
CA VAL A 12 -8.57 -1.04 -5.56
C VAL A 12 -7.92 -0.58 -4.27
N VAL A 13 -7.18 -1.47 -3.62
CA VAL A 13 -6.43 -1.15 -2.40
C VAL A 13 -4.95 -1.30 -2.65
N CYS A 14 -4.21 -0.21 -2.42
CA CYS A 14 -2.76 -0.26 -2.39
C CYS A 14 -2.27 -0.68 -1.01
N VAL A 15 -1.41 -1.69 -0.93
CA VAL A 15 -0.83 -2.14 0.34
C VAL A 15 0.66 -1.85 0.40
N PHE A 16 1.04 -1.01 1.36
CA PHE A 16 2.42 -0.76 1.74
C PHE A 16 2.81 -1.72 2.86
N CYS A 17 3.91 -2.47 2.69
CA CYS A 17 4.36 -3.45 3.67
C CYS A 17 5.83 -3.82 3.50
N GLY A 18 6.39 -4.49 4.52
CA GLY A 18 7.78 -4.89 4.52
C GLY A 18 8.14 -5.93 3.45
N ALA A 19 9.29 -5.73 2.80
CA ALA A 19 9.96 -6.77 2.02
C ALA A 19 10.47 -7.94 2.89
N ALA A 20 10.57 -7.72 4.21
CA ALA A 20 10.85 -8.76 5.20
C ALA A 20 9.55 -9.24 5.85
N ALA A 21 9.52 -10.50 6.31
CA ALA A 21 8.37 -11.08 7.02
C ALA A 21 8.19 -10.53 8.45
N GLY A 22 9.25 -9.98 9.04
CA GLY A 22 9.34 -9.72 10.48
C GLY A 22 9.68 -10.99 11.26
N TYR A 23 9.92 -10.84 12.57
CA TYR A 23 10.27 -11.96 13.45
C TYR A 23 9.07 -12.66 14.08
N ASN A 24 7.91 -11.99 14.12
CA ASN A 24 6.69 -12.55 14.67
C ASN A 24 5.77 -13.00 13.52
N GLU A 25 5.41 -14.28 13.49
CA GLU A 25 4.57 -14.88 12.46
C GLU A 25 3.18 -14.23 12.34
N ILE A 26 2.71 -13.54 13.38
CA ILE A 26 1.45 -12.82 13.37
C ILE A 26 1.36 -11.80 12.21
N HIS A 27 2.50 -11.25 11.76
CA HIS A 27 2.52 -10.30 10.66
C HIS A 27 2.31 -10.98 9.29
N LEU A 28 2.88 -12.18 9.09
CA LEU A 28 2.58 -13.01 7.92
C LEU A 28 1.13 -13.47 7.93
N GLU A 29 0.61 -13.85 9.10
CA GLU A 29 -0.80 -14.23 9.21
C GLU A 29 -1.74 -13.07 8.91
N ALA A 30 -1.40 -11.85 9.33
CA ALA A 30 -2.15 -10.66 8.97
C ALA A 30 -2.15 -10.40 7.45
N ALA A 31 -1.02 -10.62 6.77
CA ALA A 31 -0.95 -10.52 5.31
C ALA A 31 -1.87 -11.54 4.62
N ARG A 32 -1.86 -12.80 5.07
CA ARG A 32 -2.79 -13.84 4.57
C ARG A 32 -4.25 -13.52 4.87
N SER A 33 -4.54 -13.02 6.07
CA SER A 33 -5.89 -12.66 6.49
C SER A 33 -6.43 -11.51 5.65
N LEU A 34 -5.62 -10.47 5.42
CA LEU A 34 -5.98 -9.37 4.54
C LEU A 34 -6.25 -9.84 3.10
N ALA A 35 -5.45 -10.77 2.57
CA ALA A 35 -5.70 -11.36 1.25
C ALA A 35 -7.06 -12.07 1.18
N ARG A 36 -7.44 -12.83 2.22
CA ARG A 36 -8.75 -13.48 2.31
C ARG A 36 -9.88 -12.46 2.34
N GLU A 37 -9.72 -11.35 3.06
CA GLU A 37 -10.71 -10.28 3.07
C GLU A 37 -10.85 -9.59 1.71
N PHE A 38 -9.73 -9.39 0.99
CA PHE A 38 -9.77 -8.85 -0.36
C PHE A 38 -10.50 -9.77 -1.32
N HIS A 39 -10.23 -11.08 -1.28
CA HIS A 39 -10.94 -12.07 -2.07
C HIS A 39 -12.45 -12.05 -1.80
N LYS A 40 -12.86 -12.12 -0.53
CA LYS A 40 -14.28 -12.09 -0.13
C LYS A 40 -15.03 -10.87 -0.63
N ASN A 41 -14.33 -9.73 -0.76
CA ASN A 41 -14.90 -8.44 -1.11
C ASN A 41 -14.65 -8.02 -2.57
N ASN A 42 -14.10 -8.91 -3.41
CA ASN A 42 -13.73 -8.60 -4.80
C ASN A 42 -12.82 -7.36 -4.93
N VAL A 43 -11.84 -7.23 -4.02
CA VAL A 43 -10.86 -6.14 -4.01
C VAL A 43 -9.65 -6.51 -4.84
N HIS A 44 -9.22 -5.58 -5.69
CA HIS A 44 -7.98 -5.68 -6.43
C HIS A 44 -6.83 -5.07 -5.61
N LEU A 45 -5.69 -5.77 -5.58
CA LEU A 45 -4.48 -5.36 -4.88
C LEU A 45 -3.54 -4.60 -5.82
N VAL A 46 -3.01 -3.48 -5.34
CA VAL A 46 -1.84 -2.81 -5.88
C VAL A 46 -0.74 -2.83 -4.82
N TYR A 47 0.51 -3.13 -5.20
CA TYR A 47 1.62 -3.21 -4.24
C TYR A 47 2.99 -3.01 -4.91
N GLY A 48 4.06 -3.05 -4.12
CA GLY A 48 5.44 -2.80 -4.57
C GLY A 48 6.07 -3.85 -5.49
N GLY A 49 5.39 -4.96 -5.78
CA GLY A 49 5.88 -5.97 -6.73
C GLY A 49 6.94 -6.94 -6.22
N GLY A 50 7.33 -6.84 -4.94
CA GLY A 50 8.29 -7.74 -4.29
C GLY A 50 7.75 -9.15 -4.06
N THR A 51 8.61 -10.16 -4.15
CA THR A 51 8.20 -11.58 -4.11
C THR A 51 8.45 -12.28 -2.77
N VAL A 52 8.96 -11.53 -1.79
CA VAL A 52 9.38 -12.03 -0.47
C VAL A 52 8.72 -11.24 0.66
N GLY A 53 8.80 -11.77 1.88
CA GLY A 53 8.25 -11.13 3.08
C GLY A 53 6.74 -10.95 3.02
N LEU A 54 6.23 -9.87 3.64
CA LEU A 54 4.80 -9.60 3.67
C LEU A 54 4.22 -9.29 2.29
N MET A 55 5.00 -8.62 1.42
CA MET A 55 4.61 -8.34 0.03
C MET A 55 4.33 -9.63 -0.74
N GLY A 56 5.29 -10.54 -0.73
CA GLY A 56 5.18 -11.82 -1.41
C GLY A 56 4.02 -12.66 -0.88
N GLU A 57 3.88 -12.74 0.45
CA GLU A 57 2.83 -13.53 1.10
C GLU A 57 1.43 -13.03 0.75
N LEU A 58 1.20 -11.71 0.84
CA LEU A 58 -0.07 -11.07 0.50
C LEU A 58 -0.43 -11.30 -0.97
N ALA A 59 0.51 -11.00 -1.87
CA ALA A 59 0.30 -11.12 -3.31
C ALA A 59 0.02 -12.57 -3.72
N LYS A 60 0.87 -13.52 -3.29
CA LYS A 60 0.72 -14.94 -3.59
C LYS A 60 -0.60 -15.50 -3.06
N THR A 61 -0.97 -15.14 -1.83
CA THR A 61 -2.23 -15.61 -1.24
C THR A 61 -3.41 -15.08 -2.04
N LEU A 62 -3.44 -13.80 -2.39
CA LEU A 62 -4.56 -13.25 -3.16
C LEU A 62 -4.64 -13.84 -4.57
N VAL A 63 -3.51 -14.04 -5.26
CA VAL A 63 -3.48 -14.73 -6.56
C VAL A 63 -4.08 -16.13 -6.45
N SER A 64 -3.72 -16.89 -5.42
CA SER A 64 -4.23 -18.26 -5.24
C SER A 64 -5.75 -18.32 -5.04
N LEU A 65 -6.36 -17.22 -4.59
CA LEU A 65 -7.80 -17.13 -4.31
C LEU A 65 -8.59 -16.46 -5.45
N SER A 66 -8.04 -15.42 -6.06
CA SER A 66 -8.75 -14.53 -7.00
C SER A 66 -8.14 -14.49 -8.41
N GLY A 67 -7.04 -15.22 -8.64
CA GLY A 67 -6.31 -15.23 -9.90
C GLY A 67 -5.34 -14.04 -10.06
N PRO A 68 -4.45 -14.10 -11.08
CA PRO A 68 -3.38 -13.13 -11.28
C PRO A 68 -3.86 -11.72 -11.64
N GLU A 69 -5.05 -11.57 -12.23
CA GLU A 69 -5.60 -10.26 -12.61
C GLU A 69 -6.04 -9.41 -11.42
N ALA A 70 -6.30 -10.04 -10.27
CA ALA A 70 -6.66 -9.35 -9.03
C ALA A 70 -5.46 -8.68 -8.34
N VAL A 71 -4.22 -8.92 -8.79
CA VAL A 71 -3.01 -8.44 -8.13
C VAL A 71 -2.11 -7.72 -9.13
N HIS A 72 -1.72 -6.48 -8.83
CA HIS A 72 -0.78 -5.70 -9.64
C HIS A 72 0.42 -5.21 -8.83
N GLY A 73 1.61 -5.72 -9.16
CA GLY A 73 2.88 -5.21 -8.66
C GLY A 73 3.45 -4.08 -9.52
N VAL A 74 3.91 -3.00 -8.90
CA VAL A 74 4.66 -1.93 -9.59
C VAL A 74 6.09 -1.89 -9.06
N ILE A 75 7.05 -2.22 -9.92
CA ILE A 75 8.47 -2.39 -9.55
C ILE A 75 9.36 -1.46 -10.40
N PRO A 76 10.33 -0.75 -9.81
CA PRO A 76 11.25 0.09 -10.57
C PRO A 76 12.30 -0.78 -11.28
N LYS A 77 12.78 -0.34 -12.44
CA LYS A 77 13.81 -1.04 -13.23
C LYS A 77 15.03 -1.45 -12.40
N ALA A 78 15.46 -0.59 -11.47
CA ALA A 78 16.63 -0.81 -10.63
C ALA A 78 16.51 -2.00 -9.65
N LEU A 79 15.29 -2.48 -9.36
CA LEU A 79 15.06 -3.59 -8.42
C LEU A 79 14.81 -4.94 -9.11
N ILE A 80 14.88 -4.98 -10.45
CA ILE A 80 14.78 -6.20 -11.24
C ILE A 80 16.18 -6.74 -11.49
N ARG A 81 16.41 -8.03 -11.17
CA ARG A 81 17.61 -8.73 -11.65
C ARG A 81 17.45 -9.09 -13.12
N VAL A 82 18.27 -8.49 -13.98
CA VAL A 82 18.44 -8.91 -15.38
C VAL A 82 19.51 -10.00 -15.39
N GLU A 83 19.16 -11.21 -15.82
CA GLU A 83 20.07 -12.38 -15.80
C GLU A 83 21.17 -12.37 -16.87
N GLU A 84 21.38 -11.28 -17.62
CA GLU A 84 22.51 -11.20 -18.55
C GLU A 84 23.37 -9.96 -18.29
N GLY A 85 24.51 -10.16 -17.62
CA GLY A 85 25.68 -9.28 -17.71
C GLY A 85 25.95 -8.31 -16.56
N TYR A 86 25.09 -8.21 -15.54
CA TYR A 86 25.42 -7.41 -14.34
C TYR A 86 26.30 -8.22 -13.39
N GLN A 87 27.62 -8.05 -13.47
CA GLN A 87 28.54 -8.55 -12.45
C GLN A 87 28.20 -7.86 -11.13
N ASP A 88 27.77 -8.66 -10.14
CA ASP A 88 27.75 -8.25 -8.74
C ASP A 88 29.16 -7.72 -8.41
N LYS A 89 29.29 -6.41 -8.11
CA LYS A 89 30.40 -6.01 -7.24
C LYS A 89 30.13 -6.74 -5.93
N GLU A 90 31.00 -7.68 -5.58
CA GLU A 90 31.00 -8.35 -4.27
C GLU A 90 30.73 -7.29 -3.20
N SER A 91 29.50 -7.29 -2.67
CA SER A 91 29.12 -6.43 -1.56
C SER A 91 29.32 -7.24 -0.31
N ASP A 92 30.44 -6.94 0.33
CA ASP A 92 30.74 -7.27 1.70
C ASP A 92 29.52 -6.94 2.58
N SER A 93 29.10 -7.91 3.39
CA SER A 93 28.08 -7.87 4.45
C SER A 93 27.03 -6.71 4.41
N GLY A 94 25.81 -7.00 3.92
CA GLY A 94 24.61 -6.27 4.36
C GLY A 94 23.75 -5.58 3.29
N SER A 95 24.13 -5.62 2.02
CA SER A 95 23.31 -5.03 0.95
C SER A 95 22.07 -5.89 0.65
N LYS A 96 20.87 -5.26 0.63
CA LYS A 96 19.60 -5.93 0.32
C LYS A 96 19.69 -6.61 -1.05
N LYS A 97 19.48 -7.93 -1.08
CA LYS A 97 19.33 -8.71 -2.32
C LYS A 97 18.12 -8.22 -3.11
N ALA A 98 18.16 -8.41 -4.43
CA ALA A 98 17.08 -8.00 -5.35
C ALA A 98 15.70 -8.53 -4.94
N GLU A 99 14.66 -7.74 -5.18
CA GLU A 99 13.30 -8.02 -4.72
C GLU A 99 12.51 -8.97 -5.64
N ARG A 100 13.00 -9.22 -6.88
CA ARG A 100 12.37 -10.11 -7.86
C ARG A 100 13.37 -10.67 -8.91
N THR A 101 13.23 -11.96 -9.23
CA THR A 101 13.91 -12.64 -10.36
C THR A 101 12.92 -12.84 -11.52
N VAL A 102 13.38 -12.62 -12.75
CA VAL A 102 12.54 -12.54 -13.98
C VAL A 102 11.97 -13.90 -14.44
N GLU A 103 12.49 -15.03 -13.94
CA GLU A 103 12.09 -16.38 -14.38
C GLU A 103 10.62 -16.75 -14.09
N THR A 104 9.91 -16.01 -13.24
CA THR A 104 8.46 -16.20 -13.03
C THR A 104 7.68 -15.14 -13.80
N ASN A 105 6.86 -15.58 -14.77
CA ASN A 105 5.99 -14.79 -15.66
C ASN A 105 4.93 -13.91 -14.96
N GLY A 106 5.17 -13.35 -13.78
CA GLY A 106 4.18 -12.59 -13.02
C GLY A 106 3.19 -13.48 -12.28
N VAL A 107 2.76 -14.58 -12.91
CA VAL A 107 1.56 -15.35 -12.58
C VAL A 107 1.38 -15.64 -11.08
N GLU A 108 2.40 -16.12 -10.37
CA GLU A 108 2.28 -16.47 -8.93
C GLU A 108 2.02 -15.25 -8.03
N PHE A 109 2.46 -14.05 -8.44
CA PHE A 109 2.38 -12.81 -7.66
C PHE A 109 1.62 -11.69 -8.40
N GLY A 110 0.84 -12.06 -9.41
CA GLY A 110 0.02 -11.17 -10.22
C GLY A 110 0.77 -10.48 -11.36
N ARG A 111 0.02 -9.67 -12.12
CA ARG A 111 0.61 -8.86 -13.19
C ARG A 111 1.62 -7.85 -12.61
N VAL A 112 2.61 -7.47 -13.42
CA VAL A 112 3.67 -6.56 -13.01
C VAL A 112 3.86 -5.46 -14.04
N THR A 113 4.01 -4.22 -13.57
CA THR A 113 4.48 -3.12 -14.41
C THR A 113 5.84 -2.63 -13.93
N VAL A 114 6.76 -2.53 -14.88
CA VAL A 114 8.11 -2.00 -14.66
C VAL A 114 8.12 -0.52 -14.95
N VAL A 115 8.57 0.29 -13.99
CA VAL A 115 8.63 1.76 -14.10
C VAL A 115 10.08 2.26 -14.05
N PRO A 116 10.40 3.44 -14.60
CA PRO A 116 11.78 3.92 -14.66
C PRO A 116 12.40 4.18 -13.29
N ASP A 117 11.62 4.67 -12.32
CA ASP A 117 12.12 5.15 -11.04
C ASP A 117 11.07 5.00 -9.91
N MET A 118 11.49 5.29 -8.67
CA MET A 118 10.66 5.22 -7.47
C MET A 118 9.52 6.25 -7.45
N HIS A 119 9.68 7.39 -8.11
CA HIS A 119 8.64 8.42 -8.14
C HIS A 119 7.48 7.96 -9.03
N SER A 120 7.80 7.52 -10.25
CA SER A 120 6.87 6.91 -11.20
C SER A 120 6.17 5.68 -10.59
N ARG A 121 6.88 4.92 -9.73
CA ARG A 121 6.30 3.80 -8.97
C ARG A 121 5.16 4.25 -8.05
N LYS A 122 5.44 5.20 -7.15
CA LYS A 122 4.45 5.70 -6.18
C LYS A 122 3.28 6.39 -6.88
N GLN A 123 3.57 7.19 -7.91
CA GLN A 123 2.53 7.83 -8.74
C GLN A 123 1.59 6.81 -9.39
N LEU A 124 2.13 5.75 -10.01
CA LEU A 124 1.29 4.72 -10.64
C LEU A 124 0.45 3.96 -9.61
N MET A 125 1.05 3.61 -8.46
CA MET A 125 0.33 2.93 -7.39
C MET A 125 -0.83 3.78 -6.85
N ALA A 126 -0.57 5.07 -6.58
CA ALA A 126 -1.59 6.01 -6.11
C ALA A 126 -2.69 6.25 -7.16
N LYS A 127 -2.31 6.46 -8.43
CA LYS A 127 -3.25 6.65 -9.54
C LYS A 127 -4.25 5.49 -9.64
N GLN A 128 -3.80 4.25 -9.49
CA GLN A 128 -4.69 3.09 -9.57
C GLN A 128 -5.69 3.01 -8.43
N VAL A 129 -5.30 3.45 -7.23
CA VAL A 129 -6.23 3.58 -6.10
C VAL A 129 -7.29 4.64 -6.42
N PHE A 130 -6.87 5.79 -6.97
CA PHE A 130 -7.78 6.90 -7.29
C PHE A 130 -8.75 6.57 -8.41
N GLU A 131 -8.32 5.75 -9.37
CA GLU A 131 -9.15 5.28 -10.50
C GLU A 131 -10.05 4.07 -10.13
N GLY A 132 -9.84 3.48 -8.95
CA GLY A 132 -10.60 2.37 -8.41
C GLY A 132 -12.03 2.73 -8.00
N GLY A 133 -12.84 1.71 -7.74
CA GLY A 133 -14.23 1.88 -7.31
C GLY A 133 -14.38 2.41 -5.87
N PRO A 134 -15.61 2.60 -5.39
CA PRO A 134 -15.89 2.98 -4.01
C PRO A 134 -15.19 2.06 -2.99
N GLY A 135 -14.70 2.65 -1.90
CA GLY A 135 -13.94 1.93 -0.87
C GLY A 135 -12.46 1.69 -1.18
N SER A 136 -11.96 2.24 -2.29
CA SER A 136 -10.52 2.22 -2.62
C SER A 136 -9.73 3.04 -1.60
N GLY A 137 -8.48 2.64 -1.34
CA GLY A 137 -7.62 3.35 -0.39
C GLY A 137 -6.26 2.70 -0.21
N PHE A 138 -5.57 3.12 0.85
CA PHE A 138 -4.24 2.65 1.20
C PHE A 138 -4.28 1.88 2.53
N ILE A 139 -3.60 0.76 2.61
CA ILE A 139 -3.40 0.00 3.85
C ILE A 139 -1.90 -0.18 4.09
N ALA A 140 -1.47 0.02 5.33
CA ALA A 140 -0.12 -0.24 5.79
C ALA A 140 -0.08 -1.45 6.74
N LEU A 141 0.50 -2.54 6.26
CA LEU A 141 0.98 -3.63 7.12
C LEU A 141 2.35 -3.26 7.70
N PRO A 142 2.86 -4.00 8.70
CA PRO A 142 4.19 -3.77 9.26
C PRO A 142 5.29 -3.66 8.19
N GLY A 143 6.18 -2.69 8.36
CA GLY A 143 7.24 -2.41 7.40
C GLY A 143 8.25 -1.38 7.92
N GLY A 144 9.39 -1.28 7.23
CA GLY A 144 10.48 -0.38 7.61
C GLY A 144 10.29 1.04 7.06
N PHE A 145 11.40 1.76 6.89
CA PHE A 145 11.39 3.16 6.42
C PHE A 145 10.70 3.35 5.06
N GLY A 146 10.82 2.41 4.11
CA GLY A 146 10.13 2.52 2.83
C GLY A 146 8.61 2.55 2.99
N THR A 147 8.06 1.64 3.79
CA THR A 147 6.62 1.61 4.11
C THR A 147 6.19 2.86 4.85
N MET A 148 6.98 3.35 5.80
CA MET A 148 6.68 4.60 6.51
C MET A 148 6.65 5.80 5.55
N GLU A 149 7.62 5.90 4.65
CA GLU A 149 7.71 6.97 3.66
C GLU A 149 6.49 6.97 2.72
N GLU A 150 6.09 5.80 2.22
CA GLU A 150 4.91 5.63 1.38
C GLU A 150 3.62 6.02 2.12
N VAL A 151 3.48 5.62 3.40
CA VAL A 151 2.34 6.00 4.25
C VAL A 151 2.27 7.51 4.44
N MET A 152 3.37 8.12 4.88
CA MET A 152 3.41 9.55 5.17
C MET A 152 3.19 10.37 3.90
N GLU A 153 3.70 9.94 2.74
CA GLU A 153 3.43 10.63 1.47
C GLU A 153 1.94 10.65 1.13
N MET A 154 1.23 9.50 1.23
CA MET A 154 -0.22 9.46 0.97
C MET A 154 -1.01 10.22 2.04
N THR A 155 -0.59 10.21 3.30
CA THR A 155 -1.21 11.02 4.35
C THR A 155 -1.06 12.52 4.05
N THR A 156 0.13 12.97 3.65
CA THR A 156 0.38 14.36 3.28
C THR A 156 -0.39 14.77 2.03
N TRP A 157 -0.47 13.90 1.00
CA TRP A 157 -1.26 14.18 -0.20
C TRP A 157 -2.75 14.30 0.13
N ASN A 158 -3.27 13.48 1.05
CA ASN A 158 -4.63 13.64 1.54
C ASN A 158 -4.83 15.01 2.21
N GLN A 159 -3.93 15.38 3.13
CA GLN A 159 -3.96 16.66 3.85
C GLN A 159 -3.91 17.87 2.89
N LEU A 160 -3.14 17.77 1.81
CA LEU A 160 -2.98 18.80 0.77
C LEU A 160 -4.14 18.88 -0.22
N GLY A 161 -5.17 18.03 -0.10
CA GLY A 161 -6.30 18.05 -1.03
C GLY A 161 -6.13 17.21 -2.29
N ILE A 162 -4.97 16.58 -2.51
CA ILE A 162 -4.61 15.87 -3.77
C ILE A 162 -5.50 14.64 -4.00
N HIS A 163 -5.91 13.94 -2.94
CA HIS A 163 -6.86 12.84 -3.02
C HIS A 163 -7.74 12.74 -1.77
N GLN A 164 -8.82 11.98 -1.87
CA GLN A 164 -9.87 11.87 -0.83
C GLN A 164 -10.01 10.46 -0.24
N VAL A 165 -9.22 9.49 -0.71
CA VAL A 165 -9.24 8.11 -0.17
C VAL A 165 -8.50 8.00 1.17
N GLY A 166 -8.93 7.07 2.02
CA GLY A 166 -8.37 6.85 3.36
C GLY A 166 -7.00 6.15 3.36
N VAL A 167 -6.21 6.42 4.39
CA VAL A 167 -4.92 5.77 4.67
C VAL A 167 -5.03 5.02 5.99
N LEU A 168 -5.02 3.70 5.94
CA LEU A 168 -5.25 2.83 7.11
C LEU A 168 -3.97 2.16 7.59
N LEU A 169 -3.65 2.31 8.87
CA LEU A 169 -2.65 1.52 9.58
C LEU A 169 -3.28 0.23 10.11
N LEU A 170 -2.82 -0.92 9.63
CA LEU A 170 -3.21 -2.22 10.18
C LEU A 170 -2.27 -2.55 11.35
N ASN A 171 -2.67 -2.14 12.56
CA ASN A 171 -1.88 -2.09 13.79
C ASN A 171 -1.79 -3.45 14.51
N ILE A 172 -1.31 -4.46 13.78
CA ILE A 172 -1.18 -5.82 14.28
C ILE A 172 -0.18 -5.88 15.43
N ASN A 173 -0.60 -6.43 16.57
CA ASN A 173 0.23 -6.58 17.76
C ASN A 173 0.87 -5.25 18.22
N GLY A 174 0.18 -4.13 17.99
CA GLY A 174 0.64 -2.80 18.38
C GLY A 174 1.85 -2.26 17.59
N TYR A 175 2.15 -2.82 16.41
CA TYR A 175 3.30 -2.41 15.59
C TYR A 175 3.36 -0.90 15.33
N TRP A 176 2.21 -0.27 15.08
CA TRP A 176 2.09 1.15 14.76
C TRP A 176 1.86 2.06 15.98
N ASN A 177 1.84 1.52 17.21
CA ASN A 177 1.54 2.29 18.43
C ASN A 177 2.42 3.54 18.58
N HIS A 178 3.71 3.44 18.25
CA HIS A 178 4.64 4.56 18.36
C HIS A 178 4.38 5.66 17.32
N LEU A 179 3.96 5.30 16.10
CA LEU A 179 3.55 6.28 15.10
C LEU A 179 2.27 7.00 15.53
N ILE A 180 1.29 6.26 16.03
CA ILE A 180 0.03 6.82 16.53
C ILE A 180 0.28 7.74 17.73
N ALA A 181 1.17 7.36 18.64
CA ALA A 181 1.58 8.21 19.75
C ALA A 181 2.27 9.50 19.27
N TRP A 182 3.10 9.41 18.23
CA TRP A 182 3.70 10.59 17.60
C TRP A 182 2.63 11.50 16.96
N VAL A 183 1.63 10.95 16.26
CA VAL A 183 0.51 11.74 15.71
C VAL A 183 -0.22 12.47 16.83
N LYS A 184 -0.52 11.78 17.94
CA LYS A 184 -1.14 12.41 19.11
C LYS A 184 -0.27 13.56 19.64
N ASN A 185 1.03 13.35 19.78
CA ASN A 185 1.95 14.38 20.23
C ASN A 185 2.00 15.58 19.28
N ALA A 186 1.97 15.35 17.96
CA ALA A 186 1.92 16.42 16.97
C ALA A 186 0.63 17.25 17.09
N VAL A 187 -0.48 16.64 17.49
CA VAL A 187 -1.73 17.36 17.83
C VAL A 187 -1.58 18.15 19.11
N ASP A 188 -1.09 17.51 20.18
CA ASP A 188 -0.93 18.15 21.49
C ASP A 188 0.01 19.38 21.42
N GLU A 189 1.06 19.31 20.59
CA GLU A 189 2.04 20.37 20.35
C GLU A 189 1.64 21.37 19.25
N GLY A 190 0.46 21.19 18.62
CA GLY A 190 -0.09 22.14 17.65
C GLY A 190 0.52 22.10 16.24
N PHE A 191 1.29 21.06 15.90
CA PHE A 191 1.80 20.83 14.53
C PHE A 191 0.78 20.16 13.61
N LEU A 192 -0.25 19.52 14.18
CA LEU A 192 -1.32 18.84 13.45
C LEU A 192 -2.67 19.18 14.07
N SER A 193 -3.71 19.41 13.27
CA SER A 193 -5.06 19.57 13.82
C SER A 193 -5.67 18.22 14.21
N SER A 194 -6.60 18.21 15.17
CA SER A 194 -7.31 16.99 15.55
C SER A 194 -8.12 16.38 14.39
N GLN A 195 -8.59 17.21 13.45
CA GLN A 195 -9.25 16.71 12.24
C GLN A 195 -8.23 16.09 11.28
N ASN A 196 -7.08 16.73 11.03
CA ASN A 196 -6.07 16.15 10.14
C ASN A 196 -5.42 14.88 10.72
N ALA A 197 -5.43 14.68 12.04
CA ALA A 197 -5.04 13.41 12.65
C ALA A 197 -5.96 12.24 12.25
N SER A 198 -7.23 12.49 11.88
CA SER A 198 -8.16 11.45 11.45
C SER A 198 -7.93 10.95 10.03
N ILE A 199 -7.06 11.61 9.25
CA ILE A 199 -6.62 11.15 7.92
C ILE A 199 -5.99 9.75 8.02
N LEU A 200 -5.19 9.54 9.08
CA LEU A 200 -4.51 8.28 9.34
C LEU A 200 -5.37 7.41 10.26
N ILE A 201 -6.25 6.60 9.67
CA ILE A 201 -7.13 5.69 10.41
C ILE A 201 -6.38 4.42 10.82
N GLN A 202 -6.89 3.70 11.81
CA GLN A 202 -6.27 2.45 12.27
C GLN A 202 -7.28 1.38 12.67
N THR A 203 -6.81 0.14 12.63
CA THR A 203 -7.46 -1.05 13.20
C THR A 203 -6.41 -2.12 13.48
N ASP A 204 -6.62 -2.94 14.49
CA ASP A 204 -5.82 -4.15 14.77
C ASP A 204 -6.45 -5.43 14.18
N ASP A 205 -7.64 -5.32 13.60
CA ASP A 205 -8.36 -6.41 12.96
C ASP A 205 -8.41 -6.25 11.44
N THR A 206 -7.89 -7.27 10.74
CA THR A 206 -7.94 -7.39 9.28
C THR A 206 -9.37 -7.41 8.72
N THR A 207 -10.34 -7.98 9.45
CA THR A 207 -11.72 -8.11 8.96
C THR A 207 -12.46 -6.77 8.93
N ALA A 208 -12.09 -5.85 9.82
CA ALA A 208 -12.63 -4.49 9.86
C ALA A 208 -11.94 -3.52 8.90
N ALA A 209 -10.83 -3.90 8.24
CA ALA A 209 -10.00 -2.97 7.47
C ALA A 209 -10.76 -2.33 6.29
N LEU A 210 -11.47 -3.14 5.50
CA LEU A 210 -12.22 -2.65 4.35
C LEU A 210 -13.44 -1.82 4.74
N GLU A 211 -14.13 -2.19 5.83
CA GLU A 211 -15.23 -1.41 6.38
C GLU A 211 -14.76 -0.01 6.81
N LYS A 212 -13.64 0.06 7.53
CA LYS A 212 -13.04 1.33 7.97
C LYS A 212 -12.59 2.20 6.79
N LEU A 213 -12.01 1.62 5.75
CA LEU A 213 -11.68 2.36 4.53
C LEU A 213 -12.94 2.91 3.83
N ARG A 214 -14.00 2.11 3.72
CA ARG A 214 -15.28 2.53 3.12
C ARG A 214 -15.98 3.62 3.94
N ALA A 215 -15.84 3.57 5.26
CA ALA A 215 -16.41 4.54 6.20
C ALA A 215 -15.56 5.81 6.36
N TYR A 216 -14.37 5.88 5.74
CA TYR A 216 -13.50 7.04 5.83
C TYR A 216 -14.20 8.30 5.32
N GLN A 217 -14.04 9.40 6.07
CA GLN A 217 -14.47 10.73 5.69
C GLN A 217 -13.27 11.66 5.69
N VAL A 218 -13.18 12.51 4.67
CA VAL A 218 -12.11 13.50 4.56
C VAL A 218 -12.13 14.46 5.75
N SER A 219 -10.95 14.80 6.26
CA SER A 219 -10.79 15.81 7.31
C SER A 219 -11.35 17.17 6.86
N GLY A 220 -12.02 17.89 7.77
CA GLY A 220 -12.53 19.23 7.54
C GLY A 220 -11.47 20.35 7.60
N ASP A 221 -10.24 20.03 8.04
CA ASP A 221 -9.11 20.96 8.09
C ASP A 221 -8.09 20.72 6.94
N ARG A 222 -8.53 20.07 5.86
CA ARG A 222 -7.69 19.85 4.67
C ARG A 222 -7.50 21.17 3.93
N LEU A 223 -6.36 21.28 3.25
CA LEU A 223 -6.09 22.42 2.38
C LEU A 223 -6.91 22.27 1.09
N GLU A 224 -7.70 23.29 0.75
CA GLU A 224 -8.48 23.37 -0.49
C GLU A 224 -7.62 23.88 -1.65
N LEU A 225 -6.51 23.18 -1.94
CA LEU A 225 -5.60 23.57 -3.02
C LEU A 225 -6.07 22.99 -4.36
N THR A 226 -6.15 23.83 -5.38
CA THR A 226 -6.35 23.41 -6.76
C THR A 226 -5.00 23.04 -7.38
N TRP A 227 -4.72 21.74 -7.47
CA TRP A 227 -3.50 21.22 -8.08
C TRP A 227 -3.75 21.00 -9.59
N GLY A 228 -3.47 22.01 -10.42
CA GLY A 228 -3.60 21.92 -11.88
C GLY A 228 -4.19 23.14 -12.62
N ASP A 229 -4.49 24.24 -11.92
CA ASP A 229 -4.95 25.50 -12.51
C ASP A 229 -3.83 26.55 -12.61
N GLU A 230 -2.69 26.17 -13.21
CA GLU A 230 -1.67 27.11 -13.73
C GLU A 230 -1.52 26.96 -15.25
#